data_AF-A0AAD9HXN4-F1
#
_entry.id   AF-A0AAD9HXN4-F1
#
_cell.length_a   1.000
_cell.length_b   1.000
_cell.length_c   1.000
_cell.angle_alpha   90.00
_cell.angle_beta   90.00
_cell.angle_gamma   90.00
#
_symmetry.space_group_name_H-M   'P 1'
#
loop_
_entity.id
_entity.type
_entity.pdbx_description
1 polymer ?
#
loop_
_entity_poly.entity_id
_entity_poly.type
_entity_poly.pdbx_seq_one_letter_code
_entity_poly.pdbx_strand_id
1 'polypeptide(L)' 'MPEGRQSPAPEDQTGAQGNDPPASGKGTDDASNKDETNKSALENLSSNPTGPMDDAVTDKFSKTVS' A
#
# COMPACT_ATOMS: atom_id res chain seq x y z
N MET A 1 31.21 30.41 30.86
CA MET A 1 30.33 29.61 29.99
C MET A 1 30.81 28.18 30.13
N PRO A 2 30.09 27.25 30.78
CA PRO A 2 30.48 25.84 30.71
C PRO A 2 30.17 25.38 29.28
N GLU A 3 31.16 24.78 28.62
CA GLU A 3 31.03 24.27 27.26
C GLU A 3 29.88 23.24 27.20
N GLY A 4 29.13 23.26 26.08
CA GLY A 4 28.02 22.34 25.87
C GLY A 4 28.47 20.88 25.98
N ARG A 5 27.57 19.98 26.39
CA ARG A 5 27.87 18.55 26.48
C ARG A 5 28.31 18.05 25.10
N GLN A 6 29.59 17.68 24.99
CA GLN A 6 30.11 17.05 23.79
C GLN A 6 29.49 15.65 23.66
N SER A 7 29.10 15.26 22.44
CA SER A 7 28.62 13.92 22.18
C SER A 7 29.70 12.89 22.52
N PRO A 8 29.33 11.70 23.05
CA PRO A 8 30.29 10.63 23.30
C PRO A 8 30.99 10.21 22.01
N ALA A 9 32.19 9.62 22.14
CA ALA A 9 32.92 9.07 21.01
C ALA A 9 32.08 8.00 20.29
N PRO A 10 32.30 7.75 18.99
CA PRO A 10 31.49 6.80 18.21
C PRO A 10 31.37 5.41 18.85
N GLU A 11 32.43 4.92 19.50
CA GLU A 11 32.44 3.64 20.21
C GLU A 11 31.58 3.63 21.48
N ASP A 12 31.35 4.81 22.06
CA ASP A 12 30.56 5.03 23.28
C ASP A 12 29.13 5.51 22.98
N GLN A 13 28.76 5.63 21.70
CA GLN A 13 27.39 5.97 21.29
C GLN A 13 26.45 4.78 21.51
N THR A 14 25.24 5.07 21.99
CA THR A 14 24.21 4.04 22.20
C THR A 14 23.81 3.38 20.87
N GLY A 15 23.49 2.07 20.91
CA GLY A 15 23.11 1.28 19.73
C GLY A 15 22.07 1.95 18.82
N ALA A 16 21.08 2.65 19.41
CA ALA A 16 20.04 3.40 18.72
C ALA A 16 20.54 4.50 17.75
N GLN A 17 21.79 4.95 17.90
CA GLN A 17 22.45 5.92 17.01
C GLN A 17 23.55 5.31 16.15
N GLY A 18 24.03 4.10 16.48
CA GLY A 18 25.20 3.49 15.85
C GLY A 18 24.81 2.44 14.82
N ASN A 19 24.37 1.27 15.30
CA ASN A 19 24.23 0.06 14.49
C ASN A 19 22.90 -0.69 14.72
N ASP A 20 22.04 -0.19 15.61
CA ASP A 20 20.73 -0.82 15.77
C ASP A 20 19.97 -0.62 14.45
N PRO A 21 19.45 -1.71 13.85
CA PRO A 21 18.62 -1.56 12.67
C PRO A 21 17.45 -0.63 13.04
N PRO A 22 17.11 0.35 12.19
CA PRO A 22 15.94 1.19 12.41
C PRO A 22 14.76 0.26 12.69
N ALA A 23 14.03 0.55 13.77
CA ALA A 23 13.01 -0.28 14.39
C ALA A 23 12.35 -1.26 13.41
N SER A 24 12.19 -2.54 13.79
CA SER A 24 11.56 -3.61 12.99
C SER A 24 10.23 -3.13 12.42
N GLY A 25 10.32 -2.47 11.27
CA GLY A 25 9.19 -1.91 10.58
C GLY A 25 8.42 -3.12 10.11
N LYS A 26 7.14 -3.20 10.48
CA LYS A 26 6.25 -4.15 9.83
C LYS A 26 6.19 -3.75 8.35
N GLY A 27 7.04 -4.39 7.53
CA GLY A 27 6.98 -4.29 6.09
C GLY A 27 5.66 -4.83 5.57
N THR A 28 5.39 -4.63 4.28
CA THR A 28 4.19 -5.10 3.56
C THR A 28 4.06 -6.64 3.46
N ASP A 29 4.94 -7.36 4.17
CA ASP A 29 5.06 -8.82 4.15
C ASP A 29 3.91 -9.51 4.87
N ASP A 30 3.24 -8.85 5.82
CA ASP A 30 2.05 -9.38 6.45
C ASP A 30 0.84 -9.23 5.52
N ALA A 31 0.55 -10.32 4.83
CA ALA A 31 -0.53 -10.46 3.85
C ALA A 31 -1.81 -11.07 4.42
N SER A 32 -1.79 -11.47 5.68
CA SER A 32 -2.80 -12.35 6.29
C SER A 32 -4.23 -11.81 6.20
N ASN A 33 -4.38 -10.48 6.09
CA ASN A 33 -5.68 -9.80 6.02
C ASN A 33 -5.86 -8.90 4.79
N LYS A 34 -5.11 -9.13 3.71
CA LYS A 34 -5.14 -8.26 2.51
C LYS A 34 -6.52 -8.21 1.85
N ASP A 35 -7.24 -9.31 1.79
CA ASP A 35 -8.55 -9.36 1.15
C ASP A 35 -9.59 -8.52 1.90
N GLU A 36 -9.64 -8.62 3.22
CA GLU A 36 -10.59 -7.84 4.04
C GLU A 36 -10.19 -6.36 4.10
N THR A 37 -8.89 -6.07 4.16
CA THR A 37 -8.36 -4.69 4.13
C THR A 37 -8.65 -3.99 2.79
N ASN A 38 -8.55 -4.71 1.68
CA ASN A 38 -8.70 -4.13 0.34
C ASN A 38 -10.13 -4.18 -0.20
N LYS A 39 -11.06 -4.88 0.48
CA LYS A 39 -12.44 -5.08 0.02
C LYS A 39 -13.14 -3.77 -0.33
N SER A 40 -13.08 -2.77 0.54
CA SER A 40 -13.70 -1.47 0.31
C SER A 40 -13.09 -0.74 -0.89
N ALA A 41 -11.78 -0.86 -1.12
CA ALA A 41 -11.13 -0.27 -2.28
C ALA A 41 -11.57 -0.94 -3.59
N LEU A 42 -11.73 -2.27 -3.58
CA LEU A 42 -12.16 -3.04 -4.75
C LEU A 42 -13.64 -2.83 -5.09
N GLU A 43 -14.52 -2.72 -4.09
CA GLU A 43 -15.94 -2.45 -4.29
C GLU A 43 -16.17 -1.12 -5.03
N ASN A 44 -15.39 -0.08 -4.71
CA ASN A 44 -15.43 1.21 -5.39
C ASN A 44 -14.86 1.19 -6.82
N LEU A 45 -14.21 0.10 -7.23
CA LEU A 45 -13.69 -0.09 -8.59
C LEU A 45 -14.59 -0.99 -9.45
N SER A 46 -15.64 -1.58 -8.86
CA SER A 46 -16.42 -2.66 -9.46
C SER A 46 -17.45 -2.23 -10.51
N SER A 47 -17.73 -0.94 -10.66
CA SER A 47 -18.74 -0.46 -11.58
C SER A 47 -18.27 0.78 -12.33
N ASN A 48 -17.89 0.58 -13.60
CA ASN A 48 -18.00 1.67 -14.56
C ASN A 48 -19.49 1.81 -14.95
N PRO A 49 -20.05 3.02 -14.96
CA PRO A 49 -21.39 3.24 -15.50
C PRO A 49 -21.46 2.79 -16.96
N THR A 50 -22.61 2.26 -17.37
CA THR A 50 -22.88 1.86 -18.75
C THR A 50 -22.59 3.04 -19.70
N GLY A 51 -21.76 2.78 -20.71
CA GLY A 51 -21.40 3.74 -21.73
C GLY A 51 -22.57 3.98 -22.71
N PRO A 52 -22.63 5.16 -23.36
CA PRO A 52 -23.73 5.51 -24.27
C PRO A 52 -23.82 4.62 -25.52
N MET A 53 -22.81 3.79 -25.78
CA MET A 53 -22.76 2.86 -26.91
C MET A 53 -22.87 1.38 -26.50
N ASP A 54 -22.93 1.07 -25.20
CA ASP A 54 -22.87 -0.32 -24.72
C ASP A 54 -24.04 -1.15 -25.27
N ASP A 55 -25.26 -0.59 -25.28
CA ASP A 55 -26.44 -1.25 -25.87
C ASP A 55 -26.27 -1.55 -27.36
N ALA A 56 -25.68 -0.61 -28.11
CA ALA A 56 -25.44 -0.77 -29.54
C ALA A 56 -24.34 -1.82 -29.82
N VAL A 57 -23.34 -1.94 -28.95
CA VAL A 57 -22.32 -2.99 -29.00
C VAL A 57 -22.98 -4.34 -28.69
N THR A 58 -23.76 -4.44 -27.60
CA THR A 58 -24.44 -5.68 -27.23
C THR A 58 -25.37 -6.18 -28.34
N ASP A 59 -26.18 -5.31 -28.96
CA ASP A 59 -27.07 -5.65 -30.08
C ASP A 59 -26.31 -6.17 -31.31
N LYS A 60 -25.15 -5.56 -31.63
CA LYS A 60 -24.31 -5.98 -32.76
C LYS A 60 -23.63 -7.33 -32.55
N PHE A 61 -23.34 -7.68 -31.31
CA PHE A 61 -22.59 -8.90 -30.95
C PHE A 61 -23.43 -9.98 -30.29
N SER A 62 -24.72 -9.73 -30.02
CA SER A 62 -25.65 -10.77 -29.62
C SER A 62 -25.81 -11.74 -30.78
N LYS A 63 -25.12 -12.88 -30.69
CA LYS A 63 -25.30 -13.99 -31.62
C LYS A 63 -26.78 -14.41 -31.55
N THR A 64 -27.50 -14.22 -32.64
CA THR A 64 -28.73 -14.97 -32.89
C THR A 64 -28.30 -16.43 -33.03
N VAL A 65 -28.44 -17.20 -31.94
CA VAL A 65 -28.37 -18.65 -32.00
C VAL A 65 -29.68 -19.09 -32.65
N SER A 66 -29.64 -19.24 -33.98
CA SER A 66 -30.67 -19.93 -34.77
C SER A 66 -30.31 -21.41 -34.90
#